data_AF-A0A1E3KF36-F1
#
_entry.id   AF-A0A1E3KF36-F1
#
_cell.length_a   1.000
_cell.length_b   1.000
_cell.length_c   1.000
_cell.angle_alpha   90.00
_cell.angle_beta   90.00
_cell.angle_gamma   90.00
#
_symmetry.space_group_name_H-M   'P 1'
#
loop_
_entity.id
_entity.type
_entity.pdbx_description
1 polymer ?
#
loop_
_entity_poly.entity_id
_entity_poly.type
_entity_poly.pdbx_seq_one_letter_code
_entity_poly.pdbx_strand_id
1 'polypeptide(L)'
;MFQHPPPHLHPLHRPPTAPSTPDTEHSAHNWPNNPNFPHLAQGLQPTNLPPYILDRRQPFGGYSTNGADGFRPSASHTPQIASAQSTTPGPGASGPLLPQNLAQHLNNPPPPTTSQHINAAVAAQAASAPHVPTPGGKVLLMPNGALPPAGSEEEKIYVLITELLDPDTREGALLELSKKRELYEDLALVLWGGFGIMSSLLLEIVAVYPALSPPSLTAHASNRVCNALALLQCVASHPDTRALFLNAHIPLFLYPFLNTTSKTRPFEYLRLTSLGVIGALVKQNDNSDVINFLLSTEIIPLCLRIMETGSELSKTVAIFIVQKILADDLGLQYICQTYERFYAVGTVLANMVDALVESQAVRLLKHVVRCYLRMSDNSRAREALRACLPKALQDNTFNPLLKGDLVTKRCLSTLLMNLNSPGPTPDHQ
;
A
#
# COMPACT_ATOMS: atom_id res chain seq x y z
N MET A 1 -64.75 -47.39 39.32
CA MET A 1 -64.04 -47.61 38.04
C MET A 1 -63.65 -46.27 37.46
N PHE A 2 -62.39 -46.14 37.05
CA PHE A 2 -61.76 -45.10 36.22
C PHE A 2 -62.05 -43.59 36.45
N GLN A 3 -60.97 -42.85 36.71
CA GLN A 3 -60.81 -41.42 36.43
C GLN A 3 -59.54 -41.25 35.57
N HIS A 4 -59.49 -40.21 34.72
CA HIS A 4 -58.27 -39.69 34.09
C HIS A 4 -58.42 -38.16 33.78
N PRO A 5 -57.32 -37.41 33.53
CA PRO A 5 -57.20 -35.97 33.82
C PRO A 5 -57.18 -35.13 32.49
N PRO A 6 -56.57 -33.91 32.31
CA PRO A 6 -55.28 -33.30 32.79
C PRO A 6 -55.47 -31.80 33.23
N PRO A 7 -54.51 -30.81 33.16
CA PRO A 7 -53.04 -30.77 32.93
C PRO A 7 -52.23 -29.90 33.94
N HIS A 8 -50.92 -29.65 33.68
CA HIS A 8 -49.94 -28.93 34.53
C HIS A 8 -49.47 -27.55 33.98
N LEU A 9 -49.03 -26.66 34.89
CA LEU A 9 -48.16 -25.46 34.65
C LEU A 9 -47.24 -25.17 35.88
N HIS A 10 -46.05 -24.60 35.59
CA HIS A 10 -44.94 -23.92 36.37
C HIS A 10 -45.17 -23.27 37.79
N PRO A 11 -44.15 -22.67 38.52
CA PRO A 11 -42.64 -22.64 38.44
C PRO A 11 -41.82 -22.60 39.79
N LEU A 12 -40.46 -22.44 39.70
CA LEU A 12 -39.48 -21.67 40.55
C LEU A 12 -39.08 -22.06 42.03
N HIS A 13 -37.77 -22.31 42.29
CA HIS A 13 -36.89 -21.61 43.28
C HIS A 13 -35.38 -22.07 43.30
N ARG A 14 -34.52 -21.40 44.10
CA ARG A 14 -33.02 -21.48 44.23
C ARG A 14 -32.59 -21.24 45.71
N PRO A 15 -31.27 -21.19 46.09
CA PRO A 15 -30.24 -22.21 46.40
C PRO A 15 -30.07 -22.52 47.93
N PRO A 16 -28.96 -23.16 48.40
CA PRO A 16 -27.91 -22.43 49.18
C PRO A 16 -26.43 -22.92 48.96
N THR A 17 -25.53 -22.65 49.93
CA THR A 17 -24.07 -22.35 49.81
C THR A 17 -23.02 -23.43 50.19
N ALA A 18 -21.74 -23.17 49.85
CA ALA A 18 -20.51 -24.01 50.04
C ALA A 18 -19.88 -23.90 51.47
N PRO A 19 -18.72 -24.53 51.81
CA PRO A 19 -17.38 -24.58 51.13
C PRO A 19 -16.95 -26.04 50.78
N SER A 20 -15.69 -26.49 50.48
CA SER A 20 -14.30 -25.99 50.64
C SER A 20 -13.32 -26.56 49.57
N THR A 21 -12.06 -26.10 49.58
CA THR A 21 -10.85 -26.67 48.91
C THR A 21 -9.93 -27.39 49.95
N PRO A 22 -8.91 -28.20 49.57
CA PRO A 22 -8.09 -28.23 48.34
C PRO A 22 -8.14 -29.61 47.60
N ASP A 23 -7.24 -30.06 46.71
CA ASP A 23 -5.85 -29.68 46.39
C ASP A 23 -5.43 -29.95 44.91
N THR A 24 -4.12 -30.06 44.67
CA THR A 24 -3.34 -30.09 43.41
C THR A 24 -3.28 -31.47 42.72
N GLU A 25 -3.36 -31.54 41.38
CA GLU A 25 -2.41 -32.33 40.57
C GLU A 25 -2.43 -31.99 39.06
N HIS A 26 -1.27 -32.12 38.41
CA HIS A 26 -1.09 -31.91 36.97
C HIS A 26 -1.36 -33.19 36.17
N SER A 27 -1.80 -33.07 34.92
CA SER A 27 -1.60 -34.11 33.90
C SER A 27 -1.49 -33.52 32.51
N ALA A 28 -0.28 -33.57 31.95
CA ALA A 28 0.01 -33.24 30.56
C ALA A 28 0.08 -34.54 29.73
N HIS A 29 -0.60 -34.59 28.59
CA HIS A 29 -0.50 -35.72 27.67
C HIS A 29 0.73 -35.60 26.77
N ASN A 30 1.72 -36.47 27.00
CA ASN A 30 2.91 -36.62 26.16
C ASN A 30 2.67 -37.62 25.04
N TRP A 31 3.14 -37.31 23.82
CA TRP A 31 3.28 -38.27 22.72
C TRP A 31 4.73 -38.79 22.65
N PRO A 32 4.99 -40.00 22.13
CA PRO A 32 6.29 -40.66 22.26
C PRO A 32 7.34 -40.17 21.25
N ASN A 33 8.57 -39.93 21.74
CA ASN A 33 9.77 -39.76 20.92
C ASN A 33 10.26 -41.10 20.34
N ASN A 34 10.87 -41.06 19.16
CA ASN A 34 11.72 -42.13 18.63
C ASN A 34 13.07 -41.52 18.17
N PRO A 35 14.24 -42.12 18.45
CA PRO A 35 15.52 -41.42 18.36
C PRO A 35 16.31 -41.71 17.07
N ASN A 36 17.16 -40.75 16.65
CA ASN A 36 18.38 -41.06 15.92
C ASN A 36 19.49 -40.02 16.17
N PHE A 37 20.74 -40.51 16.23
CA PHE A 37 22.00 -39.90 16.70
C PHE A 37 22.56 -38.71 15.88
N PRO A 38 23.71 -38.06 16.27
CA PRO A 38 24.47 -38.12 17.54
C PRO A 38 24.84 -36.75 18.19
N HIS A 39 25.34 -36.81 19.43
CA HIS A 39 26.02 -35.72 20.15
C HIS A 39 27.53 -35.62 19.81
N LEU A 40 28.08 -34.40 19.77
CA LEU A 40 29.36 -34.06 20.44
C LEU A 40 29.45 -32.54 20.62
N ALA A 41 30.12 -32.09 21.69
CA ALA A 41 29.97 -30.73 22.23
C ALA A 41 31.31 -30.08 22.61
N GLN A 42 31.19 -28.82 23.06
CA GLN A 42 32.14 -28.00 23.85
C GLN A 42 33.04 -27.01 23.08
N GLY A 43 33.00 -25.75 23.55
CA GLY A 43 33.69 -24.58 22.96
C GLY A 43 33.47 -23.26 23.72
N LEU A 44 33.56 -23.28 25.06
CA LEU A 44 33.89 -22.16 25.98
C LEU A 44 33.26 -20.74 25.81
N GLN A 45 32.15 -20.53 26.55
CA GLN A 45 31.84 -19.42 27.49
C GLN A 45 31.90 -17.90 27.12
N PRO A 46 31.19 -17.01 27.88
CA PRO A 46 30.66 -15.74 27.36
C PRO A 46 31.22 -14.46 28.01
N THR A 47 30.94 -13.30 27.41
CA THR A 47 31.12 -11.98 28.04
C THR A 47 29.98 -10.98 27.73
N ASN A 48 29.49 -10.35 28.81
CA ASN A 48 28.79 -9.05 28.88
C ASN A 48 27.44 -8.82 28.15
N LEU A 49 26.35 -9.08 28.89
CA LEU A 49 25.06 -8.40 28.73
C LEU A 49 24.51 -8.02 30.13
N PRO A 50 24.40 -6.72 30.48
CA PRO A 50 23.72 -6.25 31.69
C PRO A 50 22.20 -6.02 31.45
N PRO A 51 21.38 -5.91 32.52
CA PRO A 51 20.03 -6.49 32.52
C PRO A 51 18.85 -5.48 32.42
N TYR A 52 17.63 -6.05 32.30
CA TYR A 52 16.28 -5.60 32.78
C TYR A 52 16.02 -4.09 33.00
N ILE A 53 14.84 -3.55 32.65
CA ILE A 53 13.58 -3.81 33.38
C ILE A 53 12.35 -3.56 32.50
N LEU A 54 11.37 -4.44 32.64
CA LEU A 54 10.00 -4.29 32.17
C LEU A 54 9.10 -4.17 33.40
N ASP A 55 8.68 -2.96 33.78
CA ASP A 55 7.38 -2.73 34.45
C ASP A 55 7.04 -1.23 34.62
N ARG A 56 5.81 -0.84 34.24
CA ARG A 56 4.95 0.03 35.06
C ARG A 56 3.51 0.11 34.52
N ARG A 57 2.57 -0.49 35.25
CA ARG A 57 1.13 -0.18 35.17
C ARG A 57 0.74 0.92 36.18
N GLN A 58 -0.17 1.82 35.75
CA GLN A 58 -1.19 2.51 36.58
C GLN A 58 -0.70 3.56 37.63
N PRO A 59 -1.56 4.41 38.24
CA PRO A 59 -2.96 4.79 37.93
C PRO A 59 -3.26 6.34 37.92
N PHE A 60 -4.51 6.67 37.51
CA PHE A 60 -5.39 7.81 37.86
C PHE A 60 -4.89 9.19 38.38
N GLY A 61 -5.52 10.25 37.85
CA GLY A 61 -5.69 11.56 38.49
C GLY A 61 -6.37 12.58 37.56
N GLY A 62 -7.50 13.18 37.96
CA GLY A 62 -8.24 14.17 37.14
C GLY A 62 -8.61 15.43 37.91
N TYR A 63 -8.88 16.53 37.20
CA TYR A 63 -9.48 17.77 37.73
C TYR A 63 -10.25 18.51 36.62
N SER A 64 -11.06 19.51 37.01
CA SER A 64 -12.32 19.86 36.33
C SER A 64 -12.40 21.25 35.67
N THR A 65 -13.31 21.37 34.69
CA THR A 65 -14.24 22.51 34.41
C THR A 65 -13.76 23.96 34.30
N ASN A 66 -13.95 24.56 33.11
CA ASN A 66 -14.78 25.76 32.78
C ASN A 66 -14.68 25.96 31.24
N GLY A 67 -15.73 26.17 30.43
CA GLY A 67 -16.67 27.31 30.38
C GLY A 67 -16.10 28.43 29.46
N ALA A 68 -16.77 29.05 28.48
CA ALA A 68 -18.10 28.92 27.86
C ALA A 68 -18.09 29.66 26.49
N ASP A 69 -19.24 29.72 25.78
CA ASP A 69 -19.54 30.54 24.58
C ASP A 69 -18.74 30.26 23.28
N GLY A 70 -19.25 30.51 22.07
CA GLY A 70 -20.57 31.02 21.66
C GLY A 70 -20.49 31.72 20.28
N PHE A 71 -21.61 31.72 19.54
CA PHE A 71 -21.85 32.45 18.28
C PHE A 71 -21.20 31.99 16.95
N ARG A 72 -22.10 31.58 16.05
CA ARG A 72 -22.03 31.68 14.58
C ARG A 72 -23.02 32.78 14.16
N PRO A 73 -22.82 33.46 13.02
CA PRO A 73 -23.92 33.49 12.05
C PRO A 73 -23.48 33.35 10.59
N SER A 74 -24.48 33.22 9.72
CA SER A 74 -24.38 32.90 8.29
C SER A 74 -24.39 34.15 7.39
N ALA A 75 -23.93 34.01 6.13
CA ALA A 75 -24.76 34.13 4.91
C ALA A 75 -24.05 34.78 3.69
N SER A 76 -24.24 34.12 2.53
CA SER A 76 -24.37 34.65 1.15
C SER A 76 -23.58 35.88 0.67
N HIS A 77 -22.90 35.75 -0.49
CA HIS A 77 -23.34 36.38 -1.74
C HIS A 77 -22.60 35.81 -2.98
N THR A 78 -23.35 35.50 -4.04
CA THR A 78 -22.86 35.31 -5.42
C THR A 78 -22.89 36.65 -6.18
N PRO A 79 -22.19 36.74 -7.33
CA PRO A 79 -22.95 36.80 -8.59
C PRO A 79 -22.36 35.97 -9.74
N GLN A 80 -23.18 35.77 -10.78
CA GLN A 80 -22.90 35.02 -12.00
C GLN A 80 -22.18 35.87 -13.07
N ILE A 81 -21.39 35.24 -13.95
CA ILE A 81 -21.24 35.65 -15.37
C ILE A 81 -21.32 34.38 -16.24
N ALA A 82 -21.87 34.52 -17.45
CA ALA A 82 -22.35 33.42 -18.28
C ALA A 82 -21.45 33.04 -19.48
N SER A 83 -21.57 31.76 -19.86
CA SER A 83 -21.61 31.22 -21.23
C SER A 83 -20.51 31.53 -22.26
N ALA A 84 -19.86 30.47 -22.78
CA ALA A 84 -19.77 30.23 -24.24
C ALA A 84 -19.38 28.78 -24.61
N GLN A 85 -20.26 28.15 -25.40
CA GLN A 85 -19.99 27.27 -26.55
C GLN A 85 -19.34 25.88 -26.40
N SER A 86 -19.82 25.02 -27.30
CA SER A 86 -19.61 23.58 -27.42
C SER A 86 -18.75 23.22 -28.64
N THR A 87 -17.87 22.24 -28.50
CA THR A 87 -17.41 21.40 -29.62
C THR A 87 -17.31 19.94 -29.18
N THR A 88 -17.87 19.03 -29.97
CA THR A 88 -17.63 17.58 -29.89
C THR A 88 -16.37 17.24 -30.69
N PRO A 89 -15.70 16.11 -30.36
CA PRO A 89 -15.82 14.96 -31.26
C PRO A 89 -15.99 13.60 -30.55
N GLY A 90 -16.20 12.57 -31.36
CA GLY A 90 -16.63 11.23 -30.97
C GLY A 90 -15.54 10.24 -30.50
N PRO A 91 -15.84 8.93 -30.49
CA PRO A 91 -15.34 8.02 -29.45
C PRO A 91 -14.15 7.13 -29.85
N GLY A 92 -13.29 6.83 -28.87
CA GLY A 92 -12.26 5.79 -28.98
C GLY A 92 -11.32 5.74 -27.75
N ALA A 93 -10.74 4.57 -27.48
CA ALA A 93 -9.66 4.34 -26.49
C ALA A 93 -9.95 4.67 -25.00
N SER A 94 -10.87 3.94 -24.38
CA SER A 94 -11.00 3.88 -22.92
C SER A 94 -9.91 2.99 -22.28
N GLY A 95 -8.78 3.57 -21.89
CA GLY A 95 -7.75 2.96 -21.03
C GLY A 95 -7.58 3.75 -19.72
N PRO A 96 -7.29 3.11 -18.56
CA PRO A 96 -7.21 3.82 -17.29
C PRO A 96 -5.89 4.60 -17.14
N LEU A 97 -5.98 5.93 -17.21
CA LEU A 97 -4.87 6.83 -16.88
C LEU A 97 -4.42 6.65 -15.42
N LEU A 98 -3.13 6.38 -15.23
CA LEU A 98 -2.49 6.10 -13.95
C LEU A 98 -2.40 7.34 -13.03
N PRO A 99 -2.18 7.17 -11.71
CA PRO A 99 -1.95 8.29 -10.77
C PRO A 99 -0.71 9.15 -11.05
N GLN A 100 0.13 8.74 -11.99
CA GLN A 100 1.51 9.20 -12.24
C GLN A 100 1.67 10.72 -12.39
N ASN A 101 0.75 11.37 -13.11
CA ASN A 101 0.84 12.82 -13.40
C ASN A 101 0.57 13.72 -12.18
N LEU A 102 -0.03 13.21 -11.11
CA LEU A 102 -0.50 14.06 -10.01
C LEU A 102 0.60 14.42 -9.00
N ALA A 103 1.70 13.65 -8.94
CA ALA A 103 2.85 13.95 -8.09
C ALA A 103 3.59 15.23 -8.52
N GLN A 104 3.63 15.52 -9.83
CA GLN A 104 4.25 16.73 -10.37
C GLN A 104 3.51 18.00 -9.95
N HIS A 105 2.18 17.94 -9.84
CA HIS A 105 1.33 19.11 -9.62
C HIS A 105 1.44 19.74 -8.21
N LEU A 106 2.04 19.02 -7.26
CA LEU A 106 2.32 19.54 -5.92
C LEU A 106 3.64 20.34 -5.85
N ASN A 107 4.51 20.26 -6.87
CA ASN A 107 5.95 20.50 -6.70
C ASN A 107 6.48 21.92 -7.03
N ASN A 108 5.63 22.92 -7.28
CA ASN A 108 6.07 24.27 -7.63
C ASN A 108 5.75 25.34 -6.56
N PRO A 109 6.76 26.06 -6.04
CA PRO A 109 6.58 27.45 -5.60
C PRO A 109 6.54 28.41 -6.81
N PRO A 110 5.98 29.63 -6.68
CA PRO A 110 5.94 30.59 -7.80
C PRO A 110 7.32 31.18 -8.11
N PRO A 111 7.69 31.36 -9.39
CA PRO A 111 8.97 31.95 -9.78
C PRO A 111 8.96 33.49 -9.68
N PRO A 112 10.10 34.13 -9.35
CA PRO A 112 10.26 35.58 -9.51
C PRO A 112 10.41 35.95 -11.00
N THR A 113 9.88 37.11 -11.37
CA THR A 113 9.86 37.61 -12.75
C THR A 113 11.17 38.32 -13.13
N THR A 114 11.92 37.78 -14.10
CA THR A 114 12.89 38.61 -14.85
C THR A 114 13.02 38.22 -16.32
N SER A 115 13.00 39.26 -17.14
CA SER A 115 13.03 39.40 -18.60
C SER A 115 13.88 38.43 -19.43
N GLN A 116 13.33 38.11 -20.60
CA GLN A 116 14.00 37.44 -21.72
C GLN A 116 15.12 38.30 -22.35
N HIS A 117 16.10 37.67 -22.99
CA HIS A 117 16.63 38.17 -24.26
C HIS A 117 17.03 37.01 -25.19
N ILE A 118 16.77 37.21 -26.49
CA ILE A 118 16.91 36.23 -27.57
C ILE A 118 18.20 36.53 -28.36
N ASN A 119 18.91 35.49 -28.81
CA ASN A 119 19.46 35.46 -30.18
C ASN A 119 19.90 34.06 -30.63
N ALA A 120 19.83 33.83 -31.95
CA ALA A 120 20.14 32.56 -32.61
C ALA A 120 21.04 32.80 -33.84
N ALA A 121 22.01 31.89 -34.07
CA ALA A 121 22.68 31.58 -35.35
C ALA A 121 23.61 30.37 -35.10
N VAL A 122 23.47 29.18 -35.69
CA VAL A 122 23.66 28.77 -37.11
C VAL A 122 25.13 28.42 -37.45
N ALA A 123 25.28 27.34 -38.23
CA ALA A 123 26.45 26.85 -38.97
C ALA A 123 27.33 25.75 -38.33
N ALA A 124 27.29 24.60 -38.99
CA ALA A 124 28.10 23.42 -38.80
C ALA A 124 29.58 23.59 -39.17
N GLN A 125 30.43 22.73 -38.59
CA GLN A 125 31.66 22.25 -39.23
C GLN A 125 32.01 20.85 -38.70
N ALA A 126 32.66 20.04 -39.54
CA ALA A 126 32.84 18.60 -39.32
C ALA A 126 34.32 18.22 -39.10
N ALA A 127 34.49 17.06 -38.45
CA ALA A 127 35.67 16.20 -38.46
C ALA A 127 37.02 16.78 -37.96
N SER A 128 37.45 16.33 -36.78
CA SER A 128 38.72 15.59 -36.62
C SER A 128 38.89 15.13 -35.17
N ALA A 129 39.23 13.85 -34.98
CA ALA A 129 39.67 13.32 -33.69
C ALA A 129 41.20 13.27 -33.64
N PRO A 130 41.79 13.50 -32.45
CA PRO A 130 43.00 12.78 -32.09
C PRO A 130 42.83 12.01 -30.77
N HIS A 131 43.50 10.86 -30.74
CA HIS A 131 43.55 9.92 -29.61
C HIS A 131 44.13 10.57 -28.34
N VAL A 132 43.50 10.35 -27.19
CA VAL A 132 44.12 10.57 -25.86
C VAL A 132 43.94 9.28 -25.05
N PRO A 133 45.01 8.69 -24.50
CA PRO A 133 44.91 7.54 -23.60
C PRO A 133 44.80 8.01 -22.14
N THR A 134 43.69 7.72 -21.47
CA THR A 134 43.54 7.91 -20.01
C THR A 134 42.86 6.69 -19.36
N PRO A 135 43.18 6.40 -18.08
CA PRO A 135 43.06 5.04 -17.56
C PRO A 135 41.77 4.77 -16.77
N GLY A 136 41.34 3.50 -16.75
CA GLY A 136 40.62 2.93 -15.61
C GLY A 136 39.16 3.32 -15.41
N GLY A 137 38.47 3.87 -16.41
CA GLY A 137 37.03 4.11 -16.34
C GLY A 137 36.24 2.82 -16.11
N LYS A 138 35.41 2.78 -15.05
CA LYS A 138 34.45 1.69 -14.80
C LYS A 138 33.29 1.79 -15.79
N VAL A 139 33.53 1.41 -17.04
CA VAL A 139 32.48 1.43 -18.07
C VAL A 139 31.56 0.23 -17.89
N LEU A 140 30.30 0.48 -17.54
CA LEU A 140 29.23 -0.50 -17.70
C LEU A 140 29.00 -0.74 -19.19
N LEU A 141 29.34 -1.94 -19.65
CA LEU A 141 29.07 -2.39 -21.01
C LEU A 141 27.57 -2.64 -21.19
N MET A 142 27.07 -2.48 -22.42
CA MET A 142 25.71 -2.89 -22.77
C MET A 142 25.54 -4.41 -22.55
N PRO A 143 24.30 -4.94 -22.44
CA PRO A 143 24.06 -6.39 -22.31
C PRO A 143 24.75 -7.26 -23.38
N ASN A 144 24.98 -6.71 -24.58
CA ASN A 144 25.72 -7.36 -25.68
C ASN A 144 27.26 -7.20 -25.62
N GLY A 145 27.82 -6.61 -24.55
CA GLY A 145 29.26 -6.33 -24.44
C GLY A 145 29.75 -5.18 -25.33
N ALA A 146 28.85 -4.44 -25.96
CA ALA A 146 29.18 -3.26 -26.76
C ALA A 146 29.31 -2.00 -25.90
N LEU A 147 30.08 -1.02 -26.39
CA LEU A 147 30.03 0.36 -25.91
C LEU A 147 28.79 1.06 -26.51
N PRO A 148 28.05 1.88 -25.73
CA PRO A 148 27.01 2.73 -26.28
C PRO A 148 27.58 3.64 -27.38
N PRO A 149 26.83 3.94 -28.46
CA PRO A 149 27.28 4.85 -29.50
C PRO A 149 27.52 6.26 -28.92
N ALA A 150 28.71 6.83 -29.17
CA ALA A 150 29.14 8.08 -28.55
C ALA A 150 28.22 9.25 -28.91
N GLY A 151 27.82 10.03 -27.90
CA GLY A 151 26.86 11.13 -27.99
C GLY A 151 25.39 10.73 -27.95
N SER A 152 25.06 9.43 -27.83
CA SER A 152 23.68 8.94 -27.72
C SER A 152 23.03 9.27 -26.37
N GLU A 153 21.70 9.25 -26.33
CA GLU A 153 20.97 9.30 -25.05
C GLU A 153 21.18 8.02 -24.20
N GLU A 154 21.49 6.89 -24.83
CA GLU A 154 21.85 5.65 -24.13
C GLU A 154 23.14 5.82 -23.33
N GLU A 155 24.20 6.38 -23.94
CA GLU A 155 25.46 6.66 -23.23
C GLU A 155 25.23 7.51 -21.97
N LYS A 156 24.35 8.53 -22.06
CA LYS A 156 23.98 9.37 -20.91
C LYS A 156 23.28 8.56 -19.81
N ILE A 157 22.49 7.54 -20.14
CA ILE A 157 21.89 6.64 -19.15
C ILE A 157 22.98 5.78 -18.48
N TYR A 158 23.93 5.21 -19.23
CA TYR A 158 25.03 4.43 -18.63
C TYR A 158 25.94 5.28 -17.73
N VAL A 159 26.18 6.55 -18.08
CA VAL A 159 26.89 7.51 -17.21
C VAL A 159 26.11 7.73 -15.91
N LEU A 160 24.82 8.09 -15.98
CA LEU A 160 23.97 8.29 -14.79
C LEU A 160 23.88 7.02 -13.91
N ILE A 161 23.82 5.83 -14.50
CA ILE A 161 23.83 4.57 -13.75
C ILE A 161 25.18 4.38 -13.05
N THR A 162 26.30 4.74 -13.68
CA THR A 162 27.62 4.68 -13.05
C THR A 162 27.74 5.67 -11.88
N GLU A 163 27.18 6.87 -12.03
CA GLU A 163 27.10 7.92 -10.98
C GLU A 163 26.24 7.48 -9.77
N LEU A 164 25.30 6.53 -9.91
CA LEU A 164 24.58 5.99 -8.75
C LEU A 164 25.50 5.30 -7.72
N LEU A 165 26.67 4.82 -8.14
CA LEU A 165 27.61 4.13 -7.24
C LEU A 165 28.35 5.09 -6.32
N ASP A 166 28.65 6.30 -6.80
CA ASP A 166 29.42 7.32 -6.10
C ASP A 166 28.51 8.20 -5.22
N PRO A 167 28.71 8.28 -3.88
CA PRO A 167 27.85 9.05 -2.99
C PRO A 167 27.68 10.53 -3.36
N ASP A 168 28.69 11.15 -3.96
CA ASP A 168 28.70 12.59 -4.25
C ASP A 168 27.89 12.93 -5.52
N THR A 169 27.86 12.04 -6.51
CA THR A 169 27.10 12.23 -7.76
C THR A 169 25.72 11.56 -7.76
N ARG A 170 25.51 10.54 -6.92
CA ARG A 170 24.28 9.73 -6.84
C ARG A 170 22.99 10.54 -6.75
N GLU A 171 22.94 11.66 -6.03
CA GLU A 171 21.70 12.44 -5.90
C GLU A 171 21.21 13.03 -7.23
N GLY A 172 22.13 13.56 -8.03
CA GLY A 172 21.82 14.05 -9.38
C GLY A 172 21.38 12.91 -10.30
N ALA A 173 22.11 11.80 -10.26
CA ALA A 173 21.79 10.58 -11.00
C ALA A 173 20.39 10.03 -10.67
N LEU A 174 20.03 9.95 -9.38
CA LEU A 174 18.70 9.54 -8.93
C LEU A 174 17.60 10.43 -9.51
N LEU A 175 17.79 11.75 -9.49
CA LEU A 175 16.80 12.71 -9.98
C LEU A 175 16.61 12.64 -11.51
N GLU A 176 17.68 12.45 -12.28
CA GLU A 176 17.58 12.35 -13.74
C GLU A 176 17.08 10.99 -14.20
N LEU A 177 17.51 9.89 -13.57
CA LEU A 177 17.00 8.56 -13.88
C LEU A 177 15.52 8.41 -13.48
N SER A 178 15.08 8.99 -12.36
CA SER A 178 13.66 8.90 -11.95
C SER A 178 12.71 9.58 -12.93
N LYS A 179 13.15 10.66 -13.60
CA LYS A 179 12.44 11.31 -14.71
C LYS A 179 12.43 10.46 -15.98
N LYS A 180 13.55 9.80 -16.29
CA LYS A 180 13.74 9.04 -17.54
C LYS A 180 13.22 7.60 -17.49
N ARG A 181 12.80 7.08 -16.33
CA ARG A 181 12.38 5.68 -16.14
C ARG A 181 11.23 5.15 -17.01
N GLU A 182 10.48 6.04 -17.66
CA GLU A 182 9.37 5.68 -18.58
C GLU A 182 9.79 5.74 -20.06
N LEU A 183 11.00 6.22 -20.37
CA LEU A 183 11.55 6.32 -21.73
C LEU A 183 12.38 5.09 -22.15
N TYR A 184 12.79 4.26 -21.18
CA TYR A 184 13.69 3.12 -21.40
C TYR A 184 13.11 1.88 -20.73
N GLU A 185 12.51 0.99 -21.52
CA GLU A 185 11.90 -0.25 -21.03
C GLU A 185 12.95 -1.16 -20.35
N ASP A 186 14.14 -1.25 -20.96
CA ASP A 186 15.27 -2.04 -20.45
C ASP A 186 15.96 -1.44 -19.20
N LEU A 187 15.59 -0.24 -18.73
CA LEU A 187 16.24 0.37 -17.56
C LEU A 187 16.16 -0.53 -16.33
N ALA A 188 15.05 -1.25 -16.15
CA ALA A 188 14.88 -2.21 -15.08
C ALA A 188 15.92 -3.35 -15.12
N LEU A 189 16.28 -3.84 -16.32
CA LEU A 189 17.30 -4.86 -16.52
C LEU A 189 18.69 -4.32 -16.18
N VAL A 190 19.03 -3.11 -16.63
CA VAL A 190 20.35 -2.49 -16.38
C VAL A 190 20.51 -2.12 -14.89
N LEU A 191 19.46 -1.61 -14.23
CA LEU A 191 19.47 -1.34 -12.78
C LEU A 191 19.66 -2.62 -11.95
N TRP A 192 19.08 -3.74 -12.37
CA TRP A 192 19.18 -5.01 -11.66
C TRP A 192 20.53 -5.72 -11.92
N GLY A 193 20.96 -5.79 -13.18
CA GLY A 193 22.22 -6.43 -13.58
C GLY A 193 23.48 -5.60 -13.28
N GLY A 194 23.32 -4.28 -13.09
CA GLY A 194 24.42 -3.37 -12.77
C GLY A 194 25.03 -3.65 -11.40
N PHE A 195 26.34 -3.94 -11.37
CA PHE A 195 27.08 -4.22 -10.15
C PHE A 195 26.96 -3.08 -9.13
N GLY A 196 26.42 -3.38 -7.94
CA GLY A 196 26.30 -2.43 -6.82
C GLY A 196 25.13 -1.44 -6.91
N ILE A 197 24.39 -1.41 -8.02
CA ILE A 197 23.30 -0.43 -8.24
C ILE A 197 22.15 -0.67 -7.25
N MET A 198 21.63 -1.90 -7.18
CA MET A 198 20.57 -2.24 -6.21
C MET A 198 20.99 -1.99 -4.75
N SER A 199 22.27 -2.22 -4.41
CA SER A 199 22.82 -1.91 -3.09
C SER A 199 22.83 -0.40 -2.80
N SER A 200 23.15 0.42 -3.80
CA SER A 200 23.10 1.89 -3.69
C SER A 200 21.67 2.39 -3.48
N LEU A 201 20.68 1.82 -4.20
CA LEU A 201 19.26 2.16 -4.01
C LEU A 201 18.74 1.74 -2.62
N LEU A 202 19.17 0.59 -2.09
CA LEU A 202 18.84 0.16 -0.74
C LEU A 202 19.49 1.04 0.35
N LEU A 203 20.72 1.52 0.11
CA LEU A 203 21.39 2.43 1.04
C LEU A 203 20.63 3.75 1.21
N GLU A 204 20.05 4.29 0.14
CA GLU A 204 19.21 5.50 0.18
C GLU A 204 17.91 5.29 0.99
N ILE A 205 17.37 4.07 1.02
CA ILE A 205 16.26 3.71 1.91
C ILE A 205 16.72 3.67 3.38
N VAL A 206 17.80 2.93 3.67
CA VAL A 206 18.27 2.71 5.05
C VAL A 206 18.76 4.02 5.68
N ALA A 207 19.37 4.92 4.91
CA ALA A 207 19.80 6.25 5.37
C ALA A 207 18.65 7.12 5.91
N VAL A 208 17.39 6.84 5.51
CA VAL A 208 16.21 7.59 5.98
C VAL A 208 15.63 7.02 7.29
N TYR A 209 15.94 5.77 7.66
CA TYR A 209 15.38 5.14 8.87
C TYR A 209 15.55 5.94 10.17
N PRO A 210 16.71 6.57 10.48
CA PRO A 210 16.88 7.37 11.69
C PRO A 210 15.95 8.60 11.76
N ALA A 211 15.46 9.10 10.62
CA ALA A 211 14.58 10.26 10.54
C ALA A 211 13.07 9.91 10.62
N LEU A 212 12.73 8.62 10.76
CA LEU A 212 11.34 8.15 10.89
C LEU A 212 10.81 8.27 12.32
N SER A 213 11.67 8.06 13.32
CA SER A 213 11.33 8.09 14.75
C SER A 213 12.53 8.59 15.58
N PRO A 214 12.47 9.80 16.18
CA PRO A 214 11.38 10.78 16.07
C PRO A 214 11.19 11.29 14.62
N PRO A 215 10.00 11.77 14.23
CA PRO A 215 9.69 12.11 12.84
C PRO A 215 10.34 13.43 12.40
N SER A 216 11.61 13.37 12.00
CA SER A 216 12.45 14.52 11.62
C SER A 216 12.75 14.60 10.12
N LEU A 217 12.10 13.76 9.30
CA LEU A 217 12.31 13.72 7.84
C LEU A 217 12.07 15.07 7.15
N THR A 218 13.10 15.57 6.49
CA THR A 218 13.05 16.82 5.70
C THR A 218 12.44 16.59 4.32
N ALA A 219 11.93 17.66 3.69
CA ALA A 219 11.40 17.59 2.32
C ALA A 219 12.46 17.18 1.29
N HIS A 220 13.70 17.64 1.46
CA HIS A 220 14.83 17.29 0.59
C HIS A 220 15.20 15.79 0.70
N ALA A 221 15.36 15.27 1.92
CA ALA A 221 15.64 13.85 2.13
C ALA A 221 14.50 12.94 1.64
N SER A 222 13.24 13.35 1.85
CA SER A 222 12.06 12.68 1.30
C SER A 222 12.09 12.65 -0.24
N ASN A 223 12.37 13.76 -0.91
CA ASN A 223 12.47 13.80 -2.37
C ASN A 223 13.59 12.90 -2.90
N ARG A 224 14.76 12.92 -2.26
CA ARG A 224 15.91 12.09 -2.62
C ARG A 224 15.61 10.59 -2.55
N VAL A 225 15.06 10.10 -1.43
CA VAL A 225 14.68 8.69 -1.32
C VAL A 225 13.51 8.32 -2.23
N CYS A 226 12.55 9.23 -2.46
CA CYS A 226 11.46 8.99 -3.41
C CYS A 226 11.95 8.81 -4.85
N ASN A 227 13.06 9.44 -5.25
CA ASN A 227 13.70 9.15 -6.53
C ASN A 227 14.27 7.72 -6.59
N ALA A 228 14.90 7.23 -5.52
CA ALA A 228 15.35 5.83 -5.43
C ALA A 228 14.16 4.86 -5.45
N LEU A 229 13.08 5.14 -4.70
CA LEU A 229 11.83 4.37 -4.74
C LEU A 229 11.20 4.36 -6.14
N ALA A 230 11.30 5.46 -6.89
CA ALA A 230 10.80 5.54 -8.27
C ALA A 230 11.56 4.60 -9.23
N LEU A 231 12.85 4.37 -9.00
CA LEU A 231 13.66 3.39 -9.73
C LEU A 231 13.34 1.95 -9.28
N LEU A 232 13.18 1.71 -7.98
CA LEU A 232 12.74 0.41 -7.46
C LEU A 232 11.33 0.05 -7.96
N GLN A 233 10.45 1.02 -8.19
CA GLN A 233 9.15 0.82 -8.83
C GLN A 233 9.28 0.36 -10.29
N CYS A 234 10.28 0.87 -11.03
CA CYS A 234 10.58 0.43 -12.39
C CYS A 234 10.99 -1.06 -12.39
N VAL A 235 11.97 -1.42 -11.56
CA VAL A 235 12.42 -2.81 -11.36
C VAL A 235 11.26 -3.73 -10.93
N ALA A 236 10.45 -3.32 -9.96
CA ALA A 236 9.29 -4.09 -9.50
C ALA A 236 8.18 -4.28 -10.56
N SER A 237 8.17 -3.45 -11.62
CA SER A 237 7.15 -3.50 -12.68
C SER A 237 7.55 -4.33 -13.91
N HIS A 238 8.84 -4.58 -14.10
CA HIS A 238 9.39 -5.28 -15.26
C HIS A 238 9.29 -6.81 -15.07
N PRO A 239 8.82 -7.58 -16.07
CA PRO A 239 8.57 -9.02 -15.92
C PRO A 239 9.80 -9.80 -15.43
N ASP A 240 10.97 -9.57 -16.04
CA ASP A 240 12.16 -10.40 -15.81
C ASP A 240 12.86 -10.13 -14.47
N THR A 241 12.71 -8.93 -13.89
CA THR A 241 13.36 -8.55 -12.64
C THR A 241 12.41 -8.56 -11.45
N ARG A 242 11.09 -8.51 -11.68
CA ARG A 242 10.06 -8.56 -10.62
C ARG A 242 10.20 -9.79 -9.71
N ALA A 243 10.39 -10.98 -10.28
CA ALA A 243 10.56 -12.20 -9.48
C ALA A 243 11.83 -12.15 -8.62
N LEU A 244 12.92 -11.62 -9.19
CA LEU A 244 14.19 -11.45 -8.50
C LEU A 244 14.09 -10.41 -7.36
N PHE A 245 13.38 -9.30 -7.61
CA PHE A 245 13.07 -8.25 -6.63
C PHE A 245 12.25 -8.78 -5.44
N LEU A 246 11.27 -9.65 -5.70
CA LEU A 246 10.48 -10.32 -4.67
C LEU A 246 11.34 -11.29 -3.85
N ASN A 247 12.11 -12.16 -4.52
CA ASN A 247 12.97 -13.16 -3.90
C ASN A 247 14.10 -12.54 -3.07
N ALA A 248 14.57 -11.35 -3.45
CA ALA A 248 15.51 -10.55 -2.67
C ALA A 248 14.88 -9.85 -1.43
N HIS A 249 13.58 -10.05 -1.17
CA HIS A 249 12.84 -9.49 -0.03
C HIS A 249 12.87 -7.96 0.07
N ILE A 250 13.20 -7.26 -1.02
CA ILE A 250 13.29 -5.78 -1.10
C ILE A 250 12.02 -5.06 -0.61
N PRO A 251 10.78 -5.55 -0.83
CA PRO A 251 9.58 -4.90 -0.30
C PRO A 251 9.59 -4.64 1.21
N LEU A 252 10.27 -5.49 1.99
CA LEU A 252 10.32 -5.36 3.47
C LEU A 252 11.04 -4.08 3.90
N PHE A 253 12.00 -3.58 3.11
CA PHE A 253 12.68 -2.32 3.39
C PHE A 253 11.73 -1.10 3.32
N LEU A 254 10.55 -1.24 2.71
CA LEU A 254 9.56 -0.18 2.58
C LEU A 254 8.55 -0.17 3.73
N TYR A 255 8.45 -1.25 4.51
CA TYR A 255 7.44 -1.37 5.56
C TYR A 255 7.65 -0.36 6.71
N PRO A 256 8.89 -0.01 7.14
CA PRO A 256 9.12 1.10 8.06
C PRO A 256 8.51 2.42 7.57
N PHE A 257 8.55 2.70 6.27
CA PHE A 257 7.96 3.91 5.68
C PHE A 257 6.43 3.86 5.73
N LEU A 258 5.82 2.73 5.36
CA LEU A 258 4.38 2.52 5.41
C LEU A 258 3.81 2.58 6.84
N ASN A 259 4.60 2.17 7.83
CA ASN A 259 4.20 2.16 9.25
C ASN A 259 4.15 3.57 9.87
N THR A 260 4.73 4.60 9.23
CA THR A 260 4.77 5.99 9.74
C THR A 260 3.37 6.62 9.84
N THR A 261 3.16 7.45 10.87
CA THR A 261 1.87 8.12 11.13
C THR A 261 1.91 9.65 10.99
N SER A 262 3.10 10.25 10.88
CA SER A 262 3.24 11.70 10.70
C SER A 262 2.53 12.18 9.43
N LYS A 263 1.72 13.22 9.54
CA LYS A 263 0.94 13.82 8.44
C LYS A 263 1.65 14.97 7.72
N THR A 264 2.92 15.23 8.02
CA THR A 264 3.68 16.24 7.27
C THR A 264 3.91 15.78 5.83
N ARG A 265 3.98 16.75 4.90
CA ARG A 265 4.12 16.48 3.46
C ARG A 265 5.27 15.52 3.08
N PRO A 266 6.47 15.57 3.70
CA PRO A 266 7.53 14.59 3.44
C PRO A 266 7.13 13.13 3.73
N PHE A 267 6.38 12.90 4.82
CA PHE A 267 5.92 11.56 5.20
C PHE A 267 4.75 11.06 4.34
N GLU A 268 3.81 11.93 3.98
CA GLU A 268 2.74 11.60 3.02
C GLU A 268 3.32 11.20 1.65
N TYR A 269 4.30 11.96 1.13
CA TYR A 269 4.95 11.65 -0.14
C TYR A 269 5.77 10.36 -0.08
N LEU A 270 6.49 10.12 1.03
CA LEU A 270 7.23 8.88 1.27
C LEU A 270 6.31 7.66 1.27
N ARG A 271 5.17 7.72 2.00
CA ARG A 271 4.17 6.64 2.02
C ARG A 271 3.57 6.39 0.65
N LEU A 272 3.16 7.43 -0.07
CA LEU A 272 2.56 7.32 -1.41
C LEU A 272 3.53 6.66 -2.41
N THR A 273 4.79 7.07 -2.41
CA THR A 273 5.81 6.50 -3.32
C THR A 273 6.14 5.05 -2.94
N SER A 274 6.22 4.74 -1.64
CA SER A 274 6.41 3.36 -1.15
C SER A 274 5.25 2.43 -1.55
N LEU A 275 4.00 2.89 -1.40
CA LEU A 275 2.82 2.19 -1.90
C LEU A 275 2.84 2.03 -3.43
N GLY A 276 3.45 2.97 -4.17
CA GLY A 276 3.65 2.85 -5.61
C GLY A 276 4.49 1.64 -6.03
N VAL A 277 5.51 1.28 -5.24
CA VAL A 277 6.34 0.08 -5.47
C VAL A 277 5.53 -1.19 -5.21
N ILE A 278 4.85 -1.29 -4.06
CA ILE A 278 3.99 -2.45 -3.74
C ILE A 278 2.83 -2.58 -4.75
N GLY A 279 2.25 -1.45 -5.15
CA GLY A 279 1.22 -1.35 -6.18
C GLY A 279 1.68 -1.86 -7.55
N ALA A 280 2.96 -1.66 -7.92
CA ALA A 280 3.54 -2.20 -9.15
C ALA A 280 3.63 -3.74 -9.10
N LEU A 281 4.10 -4.31 -7.99
CA LEU A 281 4.20 -5.77 -7.80
C LEU A 281 2.84 -6.47 -7.94
N VAL A 282 1.77 -5.89 -7.40
CA VAL A 282 0.42 -6.47 -7.50
C VAL A 282 -0.33 -6.07 -8.78
N LYS A 283 0.29 -5.33 -9.71
CA LYS A 283 -0.41 -4.77 -10.89
C LYS A 283 -0.69 -5.81 -11.97
N GLN A 284 0.26 -6.70 -12.29
CA GLN A 284 0.10 -7.67 -13.38
C GLN A 284 -0.96 -8.73 -13.02
N ASN A 285 -1.13 -9.76 -13.85
CA ASN A 285 -2.18 -10.76 -13.67
C ASN A 285 -1.68 -11.98 -12.87
N ASP A 286 -0.50 -12.48 -13.19
CA ASP A 286 0.11 -13.65 -12.57
C ASP A 286 0.85 -13.25 -11.29
N ASN A 287 0.13 -13.22 -10.17
CA ASN A 287 0.61 -12.61 -8.93
C ASN A 287 0.59 -13.51 -7.70
N SER A 288 0.13 -14.76 -7.76
CA SER A 288 -0.13 -15.55 -6.55
C SER A 288 1.10 -15.72 -5.64
N ASP A 289 2.32 -15.79 -6.18
CA ASP A 289 3.56 -15.76 -5.38
C ASP A 289 3.80 -14.42 -4.66
N VAL A 290 3.51 -13.29 -5.34
CA VAL A 290 3.52 -11.95 -4.72
C VAL A 290 2.45 -11.84 -3.65
N ILE A 291 1.25 -12.36 -3.89
CA ILE A 291 0.17 -12.35 -2.89
C ILE A 291 0.58 -13.19 -1.68
N ASN A 292 1.09 -14.41 -1.88
CA ASN A 292 1.59 -15.27 -0.81
C ASN A 292 2.68 -14.58 0.04
N PHE A 293 3.68 -13.97 -0.60
CA PHE A 293 4.72 -13.16 0.06
C PHE A 293 4.13 -11.98 0.85
N LEU A 294 3.16 -11.26 0.28
CA LEU A 294 2.55 -10.11 0.93
C LEU A 294 1.66 -10.50 2.13
N LEU A 295 1.03 -11.68 2.08
CA LEU A 295 0.24 -12.24 3.17
C LEU A 295 1.11 -12.75 4.33
N SER A 296 2.25 -13.39 4.02
CA SER A 296 3.19 -13.89 5.04
C SER A 296 3.99 -12.77 5.74
N THR A 297 3.93 -11.54 5.22
CA THR A 297 4.69 -10.39 5.72
C THR A 297 3.81 -9.26 6.29
N GLU A 298 2.49 -9.48 6.43
CA GLU A 298 1.55 -8.54 7.06
C GLU A 298 1.33 -7.19 6.33
N ILE A 299 1.28 -7.17 4.99
CA ILE A 299 0.96 -5.92 4.27
C ILE A 299 -0.45 -5.37 4.57
N ILE A 300 -1.40 -6.25 4.91
CA ILE A 300 -2.83 -5.89 5.06
C ILE A 300 -3.03 -4.87 6.20
N PRO A 301 -2.54 -5.10 7.45
CA PRO A 301 -2.58 -4.09 8.51
C PRO A 301 -2.01 -2.71 8.12
N LEU A 302 -0.92 -2.68 7.36
CA LEU A 302 -0.31 -1.43 6.87
C LEU A 302 -1.23 -0.70 5.88
N CYS A 303 -1.78 -1.43 4.89
CA CYS A 303 -2.73 -0.86 3.93
C CYS A 303 -4.02 -0.37 4.61
N LEU A 304 -4.60 -1.14 5.54
CA LEU A 304 -5.81 -0.76 6.25
C LEU A 304 -5.64 0.53 7.05
N ARG A 305 -4.52 0.71 7.75
CA ARG A 305 -4.21 1.96 8.45
C ARG A 305 -4.11 3.16 7.51
N ILE A 306 -3.48 2.98 6.34
CA ILE A 306 -3.37 4.07 5.35
C ILE A 306 -4.73 4.37 4.70
N MET A 307 -5.55 3.36 4.44
CA MET A 307 -6.95 3.50 3.98
C MET A 307 -7.81 4.30 4.97
N GLU A 308 -7.57 4.13 6.27
CA GLU A 308 -8.27 4.87 7.32
C GLU A 308 -7.78 6.33 7.45
N THR A 309 -6.46 6.57 7.61
CA THR A 309 -5.95 7.89 8.03
C THR A 309 -5.12 8.68 7.03
N GLY A 310 -4.74 8.10 5.89
CA GLY A 310 -3.85 8.73 4.89
C GLY A 310 -4.54 9.74 3.96
N SER A 311 -3.75 10.44 3.13
CA SER A 311 -4.27 11.25 2.01
C SER A 311 -5.09 10.43 1.01
N GLU A 312 -6.02 11.07 0.29
CA GLU A 312 -6.90 10.41 -0.71
C GLU A 312 -6.12 9.57 -1.74
N LEU A 313 -4.97 10.05 -2.19
CA LEU A 313 -4.09 9.33 -3.12
C LEU A 313 -3.49 8.08 -2.47
N SER A 314 -2.99 8.20 -1.24
CA SER A 314 -2.46 7.06 -0.47
C SER A 314 -3.56 6.04 -0.18
N LYS A 315 -4.77 6.49 0.18
CA LYS A 315 -5.96 5.64 0.32
C LYS A 315 -6.27 4.89 -0.97
N THR A 316 -6.18 5.57 -2.12
CA THR A 316 -6.47 4.98 -3.45
C THR A 316 -5.48 3.88 -3.81
N VAL A 317 -4.18 4.07 -3.57
CA VAL A 317 -3.18 3.02 -3.84
C VAL A 317 -3.27 1.88 -2.81
N ALA A 318 -3.50 2.19 -1.53
CA ALA A 318 -3.65 1.17 -0.49
C ALA A 318 -4.88 0.26 -0.72
N ILE A 319 -6.05 0.83 -1.05
CA ILE A 319 -7.22 0.01 -1.39
C ILE A 319 -7.05 -0.75 -2.71
N PHE A 320 -6.30 -0.22 -3.69
CA PHE A 320 -5.96 -0.97 -4.89
C PHE A 320 -5.13 -2.22 -4.56
N ILE A 321 -4.16 -2.13 -3.65
CA ILE A 321 -3.37 -3.28 -3.18
C ILE A 321 -4.28 -4.31 -2.48
N VAL A 322 -5.13 -3.88 -1.54
CA VAL A 322 -6.09 -4.78 -0.86
C VAL A 322 -7.08 -5.42 -1.85
N GLN A 323 -7.54 -4.67 -2.86
CA GLN A 323 -8.44 -5.19 -3.91
C GLN A 323 -7.73 -6.22 -4.81
N LYS A 324 -6.42 -6.09 -5.03
CA LYS A 324 -5.61 -7.08 -5.76
C LYS A 324 -5.33 -8.33 -4.93
N ILE A 325 -5.12 -8.20 -3.62
CA ILE A 325 -5.04 -9.34 -2.70
C ILE A 325 -6.38 -10.09 -2.66
N LEU A 326 -7.50 -9.39 -2.46
CA LEU A 326 -8.84 -10.01 -2.46
C LEU A 326 -9.19 -10.71 -3.78
N ALA A 327 -8.70 -10.20 -4.92
CA ALA A 327 -8.98 -10.80 -6.22
C ALA A 327 -8.38 -12.21 -6.38
N ASP A 328 -7.27 -12.49 -5.69
CA ASP A 328 -6.65 -13.82 -5.64
C ASP A 328 -7.38 -14.72 -4.61
N ASP A 329 -7.47 -16.03 -4.89
CA ASP A 329 -8.20 -16.98 -4.03
C ASP A 329 -7.52 -17.18 -2.66
N LEU A 330 -6.19 -17.18 -2.58
CA LEU A 330 -5.45 -17.29 -1.33
C LEU A 330 -5.68 -16.03 -0.47
N GLY A 331 -5.68 -14.85 -1.10
CA GLY A 331 -5.97 -13.58 -0.43
C GLY A 331 -7.40 -13.47 0.08
N LEU A 332 -8.40 -13.91 -0.70
CA LEU A 332 -9.79 -14.00 -0.24
C LEU A 332 -9.91 -14.97 0.95
N GLN A 333 -9.33 -16.16 0.85
CA GLN A 333 -9.35 -17.17 1.92
C GLN A 333 -8.69 -16.64 3.19
N TYR A 334 -7.52 -16.00 3.09
CA TYR A 334 -6.80 -15.43 4.24
C TYR A 334 -7.64 -14.37 4.98
N ILE A 335 -8.27 -13.43 4.26
CA ILE A 335 -9.07 -12.35 4.84
C ILE A 335 -10.35 -12.90 5.49
N CYS A 336 -10.98 -13.89 4.85
CA CYS A 336 -12.21 -14.51 5.33
C CYS A 336 -11.98 -15.71 6.28
N GLN A 337 -10.72 -16.00 6.66
CA GLN A 337 -10.36 -17.16 7.48
C GLN A 337 -10.90 -17.04 8.91
N THR A 338 -10.80 -15.83 9.49
CA THR A 338 -11.24 -15.53 10.86
C THR A 338 -12.16 -14.32 10.88
N TYR A 339 -13.06 -14.27 11.87
CA TYR A 339 -13.95 -13.12 12.05
C TYR A 339 -13.18 -11.82 12.29
N GLU A 340 -12.05 -11.86 13.00
CA GLU A 340 -11.21 -10.70 13.27
C GLU A 340 -10.64 -10.07 12.00
N ARG A 341 -10.08 -10.87 11.08
CA ARG A 341 -9.54 -10.37 9.81
C ARG A 341 -10.62 -9.81 8.91
N PHE A 342 -11.74 -10.51 8.78
CA PHE A 342 -12.91 -10.05 8.03
C PHE A 342 -13.43 -8.72 8.60
N TYR A 343 -13.58 -8.62 9.93
CA TYR A 343 -14.11 -7.44 10.61
C TYR A 343 -13.17 -6.24 10.52
N ALA A 344 -11.84 -6.45 10.59
CA ALA A 344 -10.85 -5.39 10.40
C ALA A 344 -10.94 -4.78 9.00
N VAL A 345 -11.04 -5.60 7.95
CA VAL A 345 -11.24 -5.12 6.57
C VAL A 345 -12.60 -4.46 6.41
N GLY A 346 -13.67 -5.09 6.89
CA GLY A 346 -15.05 -4.61 6.77
C GLY A 346 -15.28 -3.25 7.45
N THR A 347 -14.73 -3.06 8.65
CA THR A 347 -14.84 -1.79 9.40
C THR A 347 -14.19 -0.63 8.64
N VAL A 348 -12.97 -0.83 8.13
CA VAL A 348 -12.28 0.23 7.35
C VAL A 348 -13.03 0.52 6.05
N LEU A 349 -13.53 -0.51 5.35
CA LEU A 349 -14.35 -0.32 4.16
C LEU A 349 -15.68 0.40 4.46
N ALA A 350 -16.31 0.16 5.60
CA ALA A 350 -17.51 0.89 6.04
C ALA A 350 -17.21 2.37 6.30
N ASN A 351 -16.19 2.67 7.09
CA ASN A 351 -15.72 4.04 7.35
C ASN A 351 -15.38 4.79 6.04
N MET A 352 -14.83 4.08 5.04
CA MET A 352 -14.59 4.64 3.71
C MET A 352 -15.88 4.91 2.93
N VAL A 353 -16.92 4.07 3.03
CA VAL A 353 -18.22 4.33 2.40
C VAL A 353 -18.87 5.58 2.97
N ASP A 354 -18.86 5.75 4.29
CA ASP A 354 -19.47 6.92 4.93
C ASP A 354 -18.77 8.22 4.49
N ALA A 355 -17.43 8.22 4.47
CA ALA A 355 -16.64 9.34 3.95
C ALA A 355 -16.82 9.58 2.42
N LEU A 356 -17.26 8.57 1.66
CA LEU A 356 -17.53 8.69 0.22
C LEU A 356 -18.84 9.39 -0.09
N VAL A 357 -19.80 9.42 0.83
CA VAL A 357 -21.05 10.19 0.68
C VAL A 357 -20.75 11.67 0.55
N GLU A 358 -19.82 12.20 1.35
CA GLU A 358 -19.41 13.62 1.31
C GLU A 358 -18.36 13.90 0.23
N SER A 359 -17.29 13.09 0.17
CA SER A 359 -16.14 13.35 -0.72
C SER A 359 -16.41 13.06 -2.19
N GLN A 360 -17.42 12.24 -2.50
CA GLN A 360 -17.81 11.87 -3.88
C GLN A 360 -16.67 11.23 -4.71
N ALA A 361 -15.63 10.69 -4.06
CA ALA A 361 -14.40 10.22 -4.71
C ALA A 361 -14.60 8.89 -5.48
N VAL A 362 -15.10 8.99 -6.73
CA VAL A 362 -15.49 7.86 -7.59
C VAL A 362 -14.42 6.77 -7.72
N ARG A 363 -13.13 7.15 -7.75
CA ARG A 363 -11.99 6.20 -7.83
C ARG A 363 -11.93 5.28 -6.61
N LEU A 364 -12.11 5.82 -5.40
CA LEU A 364 -12.15 5.05 -4.16
C LEU A 364 -13.40 4.17 -4.11
N LEU A 365 -14.58 4.72 -4.44
CA LEU A 365 -15.84 3.96 -4.49
C LEU A 365 -15.74 2.71 -5.37
N LYS A 366 -15.10 2.83 -6.55
CA LYS A 366 -14.84 1.71 -7.47
C LYS A 366 -14.05 0.57 -6.85
N HIS A 367 -13.04 0.88 -6.04
CA HIS A 367 -12.25 -0.14 -5.33
C HIS A 367 -13.04 -0.73 -4.16
N VAL A 368 -13.75 0.10 -3.39
CA VAL A 368 -14.61 -0.34 -2.26
C VAL A 368 -15.68 -1.34 -2.73
N VAL A 369 -16.43 -1.01 -3.78
CA VAL A 369 -17.46 -1.90 -4.36
C VAL A 369 -16.87 -3.24 -4.81
N ARG A 370 -15.66 -3.24 -5.38
CA ARG A 370 -14.98 -4.48 -5.80
C ARG A 370 -14.49 -5.32 -4.63
N CYS A 371 -14.01 -4.70 -3.55
CA CYS A 371 -13.64 -5.44 -2.34
C CYS A 371 -14.86 -6.14 -1.74
N TYR A 372 -15.98 -5.42 -1.57
CA TYR A 372 -17.23 -6.03 -1.07
C TYR A 372 -17.78 -7.11 -1.99
N LEU A 373 -17.82 -6.88 -3.31
CA LEU A 373 -18.25 -7.89 -4.28
C LEU A 373 -17.43 -9.18 -4.13
N ARG A 374 -16.10 -9.07 -4.10
CA ARG A 374 -15.21 -10.22 -3.98
C ARG A 374 -15.31 -10.92 -2.62
N MET A 375 -15.50 -10.18 -1.53
CA MET A 375 -15.79 -10.76 -0.22
C MET A 375 -17.13 -11.53 -0.20
N SER A 376 -18.10 -11.16 -1.05
CA SER A 376 -19.38 -11.88 -1.16
C SER A 376 -19.29 -13.25 -1.87
N ASP A 377 -18.16 -13.57 -2.50
CA ASP A 377 -17.92 -14.90 -3.08
C ASP A 377 -17.71 -15.96 -1.98
N ASN A 378 -17.15 -15.56 -0.83
CA ASN A 378 -16.98 -16.43 0.33
C ASN A 378 -18.30 -16.56 1.11
N SER A 379 -18.76 -17.78 1.37
CA SER A 379 -20.06 -18.06 1.98
C SER A 379 -20.26 -17.45 3.37
N ARG A 380 -19.23 -17.49 4.23
CA ARG A 380 -19.27 -16.94 5.60
C ARG A 380 -19.26 -15.42 5.60
N ALA A 381 -18.38 -14.83 4.79
CA ALA A 381 -18.29 -13.38 4.61
C ALA A 381 -19.59 -12.82 4.00
N ARG A 382 -20.17 -13.50 3.01
CA ARG A 382 -21.48 -13.17 2.42
C ARG A 382 -22.60 -13.14 3.47
N GLU A 383 -22.63 -14.08 4.40
CA GLU A 383 -23.60 -14.09 5.48
C GLU A 383 -23.43 -12.90 6.42
N ALA A 384 -22.20 -12.62 6.86
CA ALA A 384 -21.89 -11.46 7.69
C ALA A 384 -22.22 -10.12 6.98
N LEU A 385 -21.92 -10.02 5.68
CA LEU A 385 -22.22 -8.83 4.87
C LEU A 385 -23.73 -8.53 4.77
N ARG A 386 -24.64 -9.52 4.88
CA ARG A 386 -26.08 -9.25 4.95
C ARG A 386 -26.45 -8.41 6.19
N ALA A 387 -25.72 -8.56 7.29
CA ALA A 387 -25.95 -7.82 8.53
C ALA A 387 -25.19 -6.48 8.59
N CYS A 388 -24.03 -6.37 7.92
CA CYS A 388 -23.11 -5.23 8.10
C CYS A 388 -22.77 -4.41 6.83
N LEU A 389 -23.37 -4.66 5.66
CA LEU A 389 -23.13 -3.83 4.48
C LEU A 389 -23.62 -2.38 4.72
N PRO A 390 -22.81 -1.33 4.48
CA PRO A 390 -23.21 0.06 4.67
C PRO A 390 -24.47 0.46 3.88
N LYS A 391 -25.38 1.22 4.51
CA LYS A 391 -26.68 1.61 3.93
C LYS A 391 -26.55 2.38 2.62
N ALA A 392 -25.54 3.26 2.49
CA ALA A 392 -25.30 4.04 1.28
C ALA A 392 -24.99 3.18 0.03
N LEU A 393 -24.56 1.92 0.19
CA LEU A 393 -24.42 0.95 -0.91
C LEU A 393 -25.74 0.24 -1.27
N GLN A 394 -26.77 0.34 -0.42
CA GLN A 394 -28.07 -0.30 -0.58
C GLN A 394 -29.16 0.68 -1.08
N ASP A 395 -29.16 1.91 -0.59
CA ASP A 395 -30.28 2.87 -0.68
C ASP A 395 -30.23 3.83 -1.88
N ASN A 396 -29.47 3.49 -2.93
CA ASN A 396 -29.24 4.29 -4.14
C ASN A 396 -28.41 5.58 -3.94
N THR A 397 -27.85 5.87 -2.76
CA THR A 397 -27.02 7.07 -2.51
C THR A 397 -25.96 7.31 -3.60
N PHE A 398 -25.28 6.27 -4.08
CA PHE A 398 -24.24 6.41 -5.10
C PHE A 398 -24.70 6.38 -6.57
N ASN A 399 -26.01 6.24 -6.86
CA ASN A 399 -26.51 6.17 -8.24
C ASN A 399 -26.13 7.38 -9.13
N PRO A 400 -26.10 8.63 -8.63
CA PRO A 400 -25.67 9.78 -9.43
C PRO A 400 -24.20 9.66 -9.86
N LEU A 401 -23.31 9.28 -8.95
CA LEU A 401 -21.87 9.12 -9.21
C LEU A 401 -21.60 7.97 -10.20
N LEU A 402 -22.33 6.86 -10.04
CA LEU A 402 -22.17 5.65 -10.85
C LEU A 402 -22.86 5.72 -12.22
N LYS A 403 -23.52 6.84 -12.57
CA LYS A 403 -24.18 7.02 -13.88
C LYS A 403 -23.21 6.86 -15.06
N GLY A 404 -21.95 7.28 -14.90
CA GLY A 404 -20.90 7.17 -15.92
C GLY A 404 -20.05 5.90 -15.85
N ASP A 405 -20.08 5.13 -14.75
CA ASP A 405 -19.29 3.91 -14.57
C ASP A 405 -20.19 2.67 -14.50
N LEU A 406 -20.64 2.23 -15.67
CA LEU A 406 -21.51 1.06 -15.82
C LEU A 406 -20.87 -0.24 -15.29
N VAL A 407 -19.54 -0.33 -15.25
CA VAL A 407 -18.83 -1.50 -14.71
C VAL A 407 -18.98 -1.53 -13.19
N THR A 408 -18.69 -0.42 -12.51
CA THR A 408 -18.85 -0.32 -11.05
C THR A 408 -20.32 -0.44 -10.64
N LYS A 409 -21.25 0.14 -11.43
CA LYS A 409 -22.69 -0.03 -11.20
C LYS A 409 -23.11 -1.50 -11.29
N ARG A 410 -22.65 -2.23 -12.31
CA ARG A 410 -22.91 -3.68 -12.44
C ARG A 410 -22.33 -4.47 -11.26
N CYS A 411 -21.09 -4.19 -10.84
CA CYS A 411 -20.48 -4.82 -9.67
C CYS A 411 -21.33 -4.62 -8.40
N LEU A 412 -21.87 -3.42 -8.18
CA LEU A 412 -22.75 -3.15 -7.04
C LEU A 412 -24.07 -3.93 -7.14
N SER A 413 -24.70 -3.99 -8.32
CA SER A 413 -25.90 -4.81 -8.52
C SER A 413 -25.65 -6.30 -8.28
N THR A 414 -24.51 -6.84 -8.74
CA THR A 414 -24.14 -8.24 -8.49
C THR A 414 -23.88 -8.50 -7.00
N LEU A 415 -23.22 -7.58 -6.28
CA LEU A 415 -23.05 -7.68 -4.82
C LEU A 415 -24.40 -7.78 -4.10
N LEU A 416 -25.35 -6.90 -4.41
CA LEU A 416 -26.68 -6.93 -3.80
C LEU A 416 -27.44 -8.23 -4.17
N MET A 417 -27.30 -8.73 -5.39
CA MET A 417 -27.87 -10.03 -5.82
C MET A 417 -27.25 -11.22 -5.07
N ASN A 418 -25.94 -11.22 -4.85
CA ASN A 418 -25.25 -12.25 -4.07
C ASN A 418 -25.77 -12.28 -2.62
N LEU A 419 -26.00 -11.12 -2.02
CA LEU A 419 -26.53 -11.02 -0.65
C LEU A 419 -28.02 -11.41 -0.55
N ASN A 420 -28.83 -11.09 -1.56
CA ASN A 420 -30.25 -11.44 -1.59
C ASN A 420 -30.53 -12.90 -1.95
N SER A 421 -29.60 -13.58 -2.62
CA SER A 421 -29.70 -15.03 -2.85
C SER A 421 -29.76 -15.77 -1.51
N PRO A 422 -30.72 -16.69 -1.29
CA PRO A 422 -30.68 -17.56 -0.11
C PRO A 422 -29.35 -18.33 -0.09
N GLY A 423 -28.81 -18.57 1.11
CA GLY A 423 -27.65 -19.46 1.23
C GLY A 423 -28.02 -20.88 0.76
N PRO A 424 -27.02 -21.71 0.36
CA PRO A 424 -27.30 -23.12 0.17
C PRO A 424 -27.93 -23.65 1.47
N THR A 425 -29.13 -24.24 1.34
CA THR A 425 -29.72 -25.00 2.43
C THR A 425 -28.70 -26.06 2.85
N PRO A 426 -28.39 -26.20 4.16
CA PRO A 426 -27.54 -27.31 4.58
C PRO A 426 -28.23 -28.61 4.19
N ASP A 427 -27.60 -29.39 3.31
CA ASP A 427 -28.11 -30.70 2.93
C ASP A 427 -28.21 -31.56 4.19
N HIS A 428 -29.43 -31.96 4.53
CA HIS A 428 -29.67 -32.96 5.57
C HIS A 428 -29.30 -34.34 5.02
N GLN A 429 -28.07 -34.79 5.28
CA GLN A 429 -27.63 -36.18 5.15
C GLN A 429 -26.53 -36.50 6.16
#